data_AF-A0A1F1UT01-F1
#
_entry.id   AF-A0A1F1UT01-F1
#
_cell.length_a   1.000
_cell.length_b   1.000
_cell.length_c   1.000
_cell.angle_alpha   90.00
_cell.angle_beta   90.00
_cell.angle_gamma   90.00
#
_symmetry.space_group_name_H-M   'P 1'
#
loop_
_entity.id
_entity.type
_entity.pdbx_description
1 polymer ?
#
loop_
_entity_poly.entity_id
_entity_poly.type
_entity_poly.pdbx_seq_one_letter_code
_entity_poly.pdbx_strand_id
1 'polypeptide(L)'
;MSTAKKVLTTIAAVFGVLLIAAGAVAYVYGPTVTAMFTGTAKFMGTDTPKRYASTVLNLAEQGIYSDSKEFEDAKARAKEAAKQADTLFDVYPALEDAVKAAGGKHSRLIEPDNPNLGWTMEEKSEATVSGEDRVAVATVPGVDRHSDVQGYADTLATGLASARDAGACGAVVDLRGNDGGDMGPMIAGLSSLLPDGTVLEFVSRTNTSQVTVEGNSVSGGGTPVTTSGGKWEAPGAVLVDGDTASSGEATMLSFRGLEHSQSFGSPTAGYASANMVYDFPDGSLLMLTIAKDKARTGEEFAEDPVQPDVETDTPLEQAKQWLATEHGCK
;
A
#
# COMPACT_ATOMS: atom_id res chain seq x y z
N MET A 1 19.88 -5.94 62.22
CA MET A 1 20.13 -5.63 60.79
C MET A 1 20.30 -4.13 60.65
N SER A 2 21.46 -3.63 60.21
CA SER A 2 21.75 -2.19 60.17
C SER A 2 20.81 -1.45 59.22
N THR A 3 20.55 -0.16 59.48
CA THR A 3 19.71 0.71 58.64
C THR A 3 20.15 0.68 57.18
N ALA A 4 21.46 0.69 56.92
CA ALA A 4 22.03 0.55 55.58
C ALA A 4 21.67 -0.79 54.90
N LYS A 5 21.70 -1.91 55.63
CA LYS A 5 21.33 -3.22 55.07
C LYS A 5 19.83 -3.31 54.76
N LYS A 6 18.98 -2.65 55.56
CA LYS A 6 17.53 -2.54 55.28
C LYS A 6 17.28 -1.71 54.02
N VAL A 7 17.92 -0.54 53.89
CA VAL A 7 17.80 0.35 52.72
C VAL A 7 18.26 -0.36 51.43
N LEU A 8 19.41 -1.04 51.45
CA LEU A 8 19.92 -1.78 50.29
C LEU A 8 18.98 -2.91 49.86
N THR A 9 18.39 -3.62 50.84
CA THR A 9 17.42 -4.70 50.56
C THR A 9 16.15 -4.15 49.91
N THR A 10 15.66 -2.99 50.39
CA THR A 10 14.50 -2.32 49.78
C THR A 10 14.79 -1.85 48.37
N ILE A 11 15.96 -1.25 48.11
CA ILE A 11 16.35 -0.81 46.75
C ILE A 11 16.46 -2.01 45.81
N ALA A 12 17.09 -3.10 46.24
CA ALA A 12 17.19 -4.32 45.44
C ALA A 12 15.81 -4.94 45.15
N ALA A 13 14.89 -4.92 46.12
CA ALA A 13 13.52 -5.40 45.94
C ALA A 13 12.74 -4.53 44.94
N VAL A 14 12.83 -3.20 45.06
CA VAL A 14 12.20 -2.27 44.11
C VAL A 14 12.76 -2.46 42.70
N PHE A 15 14.09 -2.58 42.57
CA PHE A 15 14.72 -2.85 41.28
C PHE A 15 14.28 -4.19 40.69
N GLY A 16 14.18 -5.24 41.52
CA GLY A 16 13.64 -6.54 41.10
C GLY A 16 12.21 -6.46 40.58
N VAL A 17 11.33 -5.72 41.27
CA VAL A 17 9.94 -5.49 40.82
C VAL A 17 9.91 -4.73 39.49
N LEU A 18 10.75 -3.70 39.33
CA LEU A 18 10.84 -2.95 38.08
C LEU A 18 11.33 -3.81 36.92
N LEU A 19 12.30 -4.70 37.14
CA LEU A 19 12.76 -5.65 36.13
C LEU A 19 11.67 -6.65 35.74
N ILE A 20 10.90 -7.17 36.70
CA ILE A 20 9.77 -8.06 36.42
C ILE A 20 8.68 -7.33 35.63
N ALA A 21 8.36 -6.09 36.02
CA ALA A 21 7.39 -5.28 35.30
C ALA A 21 7.86 -4.98 33.86
N ALA A 22 9.13 -4.62 33.67
CA ALA A 22 9.71 -4.42 32.36
C ALA A 22 9.68 -5.70 31.51
N GLY A 23 9.99 -6.86 32.12
CA GLY A 23 9.89 -8.16 31.48
C GLY A 23 8.46 -8.51 31.07
N ALA A 24 7.47 -8.22 31.90
CA ALA A 24 6.05 -8.43 31.59
C ALA A 24 5.56 -7.52 30.46
N VAL A 25 5.96 -6.25 30.47
CA VAL A 25 5.66 -5.30 29.37
C VAL A 25 6.28 -5.80 28.07
N ALA A 26 7.55 -6.19 28.08
CA ALA A 26 8.24 -6.74 26.91
C ALA A 26 7.58 -8.05 26.42
N TYR A 27 7.08 -8.90 27.33
CA TYR A 27 6.39 -10.13 26.97
C TYR A 27 5.03 -9.88 26.29
N VAL A 28 4.29 -8.86 26.75
CA VAL A 28 2.95 -8.53 26.22
C VAL A 28 3.03 -7.69 24.95
N TYR A 29 3.84 -6.64 24.94
CA TYR A 29 3.89 -5.66 23.84
C TYR A 29 5.05 -5.88 22.88
N GLY A 30 6.04 -6.71 23.24
CA GLY A 30 7.19 -7.01 22.39
C GLY A 30 6.84 -7.47 20.98
N PRO A 31 5.87 -8.41 20.78
CA PRO A 31 5.47 -8.82 19.44
C PRO A 31 4.90 -7.66 18.60
N THR A 32 4.04 -6.82 19.18
CA THR A 32 3.49 -5.63 18.50
C THR A 32 4.59 -4.65 18.13
N VAL A 33 5.48 -4.33 19.08
CA VAL A 33 6.59 -3.39 18.85
C VAL A 33 7.53 -3.92 17.77
N THR A 34 7.91 -5.20 17.84
CA THR A 34 8.78 -5.80 16.82
C THR A 34 8.13 -5.83 15.44
N ALA A 35 6.82 -6.11 15.34
CA ALA A 35 6.09 -6.01 14.09
C ALA A 35 6.10 -4.57 13.53
N MET A 36 5.80 -3.58 14.37
CA MET A 36 5.81 -2.16 13.95
C MET A 36 7.18 -1.69 13.45
N PHE A 37 8.29 -2.16 14.05
CA PHE A 37 9.64 -1.73 13.66
C PHE A 37 10.29 -2.57 12.57
N THR A 38 9.90 -3.84 12.42
CA THR A 38 10.61 -4.79 11.54
C THR A 38 9.73 -5.45 10.49
N GLY A 39 8.42 -5.21 10.51
CA GLY A 39 7.44 -5.94 9.69
C GLY A 39 7.13 -7.34 10.20
N THR A 40 7.84 -7.84 11.22
CA THR A 40 7.65 -9.21 11.74
C THR A 40 7.40 -9.23 13.24
N ALA A 41 6.30 -9.85 13.66
CA ALA A 41 6.00 -10.08 15.06
C ALA A 41 6.93 -11.14 15.66
N LYS A 42 7.65 -10.80 16.72
CA LYS A 42 8.56 -11.74 17.43
C LYS A 42 8.04 -12.05 18.82
N PHE A 43 7.73 -13.32 19.04
CA PHE A 43 7.25 -13.82 20.33
C PHE A 43 8.39 -14.44 21.13
N MET A 44 8.55 -13.99 22.37
CA MET A 44 9.36 -14.73 23.36
C MET A 44 8.51 -15.86 23.96
N GLY A 45 8.94 -17.10 23.80
CA GLY A 45 8.17 -18.30 24.22
C GLY A 45 6.96 -18.57 23.33
N THR A 46 5.98 -19.32 23.85
CA THR A 46 4.79 -19.73 23.08
C THR A 46 3.84 -18.57 22.76
N ASP A 47 3.40 -18.54 21.52
CA ASP A 47 2.36 -17.72 20.90
C ASP A 47 0.95 -18.27 21.23
N THR A 48 0.55 -18.18 22.50
CA THR A 48 -0.79 -18.62 22.89
C THR A 48 -1.89 -17.83 22.14
N PRO A 49 -3.10 -18.39 21.93
CA PRO A 49 -4.19 -17.70 21.23
C PRO A 49 -4.48 -16.30 21.78
N LYS A 50 -4.44 -16.15 23.10
CA LYS A 50 -4.59 -14.86 23.77
C LYS A 50 -3.50 -13.85 23.41
N ARG A 51 -2.23 -14.28 23.31
CA ARG A 51 -1.12 -13.40 22.95
C ARG A 51 -1.19 -13.02 21.49
N TYR A 52 -1.38 -14.00 20.61
CA TYR A 52 -1.55 -13.79 19.18
C TYR A 52 -2.70 -12.79 18.91
N ALA A 53 -3.89 -13.06 19.45
CA ALA A 53 -5.04 -12.17 19.33
C ALA A 53 -4.76 -10.76 19.85
N SER A 54 -4.10 -10.63 21.01
CA SER A 54 -3.72 -9.32 21.53
C SER A 54 -2.76 -8.58 20.60
N THR A 55 -1.81 -9.28 19.97
CA THR A 55 -0.86 -8.68 19.04
C THR A 55 -1.56 -8.17 17.78
N VAL A 56 -2.40 -9.00 17.14
CA VAL A 56 -3.21 -8.61 15.98
C VAL A 56 -4.11 -7.42 16.32
N LEU A 57 -4.86 -7.48 17.41
CA LEU A 57 -5.78 -6.40 17.81
C LEU A 57 -5.05 -5.10 18.20
N ASN A 58 -3.81 -5.16 18.67
CA ASN A 58 -3.00 -3.97 18.94
C ASN A 58 -2.44 -3.37 17.64
N LEU A 59 -2.09 -4.19 16.65
CA LEU A 59 -1.67 -3.70 15.33
C LEU A 59 -2.86 -3.09 14.58
N ALA A 60 -4.04 -3.72 14.67
CA ALA A 60 -5.29 -3.25 14.08
C ALA A 60 -5.71 -1.84 14.54
N GLU A 61 -5.24 -1.37 15.70
CA GLU A 61 -5.47 0.02 16.14
C GLU A 61 -4.91 1.08 15.17
N GLN A 62 -4.01 0.70 14.28
CA GLN A 62 -3.49 1.60 13.23
C GLN A 62 -4.45 1.73 12.04
N GLY A 63 -5.48 0.89 11.95
CA GLY A 63 -6.40 0.85 10.82
C GLY A 63 -7.18 2.16 10.66
N ILE A 64 -7.53 2.53 9.43
CA ILE A 64 -8.19 3.81 9.12
C ILE A 64 -9.56 4.01 9.80
N TYR A 65 -10.20 2.94 10.27
CA TYR A 65 -11.50 2.93 10.95
C TYR A 65 -11.42 2.41 12.40
N SER A 66 -10.24 2.42 13.02
CA SER A 66 -10.07 1.87 14.37
C SER A 66 -10.67 2.70 15.51
N ASP A 67 -11.29 3.86 15.24
CA ASP A 67 -12.17 4.56 16.18
C ASP A 67 -13.66 4.26 16.00
N SER A 68 -14.01 3.40 15.03
CA SER A 68 -15.39 3.03 14.80
C SER A 68 -15.97 2.19 15.94
N LYS A 69 -17.28 2.36 16.18
CA LYS A 69 -18.06 1.50 17.09
C LYS A 69 -17.97 0.03 16.65
N GLU A 70 -17.93 -0.21 15.35
CA GLU A 70 -17.84 -1.53 14.74
C GLU A 70 -16.54 -2.24 15.14
N PHE A 71 -15.41 -1.55 15.03
CA PHE A 71 -14.13 -2.09 15.47
C PHE A 71 -14.10 -2.32 16.98
N GLU A 72 -14.62 -1.39 17.79
CA GLU A 72 -14.71 -1.58 19.25
C GLU A 72 -15.45 -2.87 19.62
N ASP A 73 -16.60 -3.12 18.98
CA ASP A 73 -17.41 -4.32 19.21
C ASP A 73 -16.72 -5.59 18.70
N ALA A 74 -16.14 -5.55 17.50
CA ALA A 74 -15.41 -6.68 16.93
C ALA A 74 -14.18 -7.04 17.78
N LYS A 75 -13.44 -6.03 18.23
CA LYS A 75 -12.31 -6.19 19.16
C LYS A 75 -12.74 -6.83 20.48
N ALA A 76 -13.90 -6.45 21.03
CA ALA A 76 -14.43 -7.06 22.25
C ALA A 76 -14.77 -8.55 22.04
N ARG A 77 -15.41 -8.90 20.93
CA ARG A 77 -15.72 -10.29 20.55
C ARG A 77 -14.46 -11.12 20.39
N ALA A 78 -13.46 -10.62 19.66
CA ALA A 78 -12.18 -11.29 19.45
C ALA A 78 -11.43 -11.54 20.77
N LYS A 79 -11.45 -10.56 21.69
CA LYS A 79 -10.88 -10.74 23.04
C LYS A 79 -11.59 -11.82 23.85
N GLU A 80 -12.90 -11.98 23.70
CA GLU A 80 -13.65 -13.03 24.41
C GLU A 80 -13.37 -14.40 23.82
N ALA A 81 -13.39 -14.54 22.49
CA ALA A 81 -13.01 -15.77 21.80
C ALA A 81 -11.61 -16.25 22.22
N ALA A 82 -10.65 -15.33 22.29
CA ALA A 82 -9.28 -15.65 22.69
C ALA A 82 -9.10 -16.09 24.15
N LYS A 83 -10.09 -15.88 25.04
CA LYS A 83 -10.07 -16.44 26.41
C LYS A 83 -10.46 -17.91 26.45
N GLN A 84 -11.28 -18.34 25.49
CA GLN A 84 -11.87 -19.67 25.44
C GLN A 84 -11.17 -20.59 24.42
N ALA A 85 -10.30 -20.02 23.59
CA ALA A 85 -9.60 -20.71 22.52
C ALA A 85 -8.50 -21.66 23.02
N ASP A 86 -8.49 -22.87 22.46
CA ASP A 86 -7.43 -23.85 22.66
C ASP A 86 -6.35 -23.73 21.58
N THR A 87 -6.71 -23.24 20.39
CA THR A 87 -5.85 -23.11 19.20
C THR A 87 -5.98 -21.74 18.53
N LEU A 88 -5.08 -21.41 17.60
CA LEU A 88 -5.18 -20.18 16.80
C LEU A 88 -6.40 -20.22 15.85
N PHE A 89 -6.75 -21.40 15.32
CA PHE A 89 -7.94 -21.62 14.49
C PHE A 89 -9.23 -21.17 15.16
N ASP A 90 -9.33 -21.30 16.49
CA ASP A 90 -10.52 -20.88 17.24
C ASP A 90 -10.70 -19.36 17.29
N VAL A 91 -9.62 -18.58 17.08
CA VAL A 91 -9.66 -17.10 17.16
C VAL A 91 -9.67 -16.42 15.80
N TYR A 92 -9.20 -17.07 14.73
CA TYR A 92 -9.05 -16.48 13.40
C TYR A 92 -10.32 -15.79 12.88
N PRO A 93 -11.53 -16.41 12.91
CA PRO A 93 -12.73 -15.76 12.39
C PRO A 93 -13.06 -14.44 13.11
N ALA A 94 -12.94 -14.42 14.44
CA ALA A 94 -13.22 -13.21 15.22
C ALA A 94 -12.14 -12.13 15.04
N LEU A 95 -10.89 -12.53 14.80
CA LEU A 95 -9.80 -11.60 14.48
C LEU A 95 -9.95 -11.01 13.09
N GLU A 96 -10.32 -11.82 12.10
CA GLU A 96 -10.61 -11.36 10.72
C GLU A 96 -11.71 -10.30 10.72
N ASP A 97 -12.80 -10.52 11.45
CA ASP A 97 -13.86 -9.52 11.63
C ASP A 97 -13.33 -8.21 12.23
N ALA A 98 -12.46 -8.31 13.25
CA ALA A 98 -11.87 -7.13 13.88
C ALA A 98 -10.89 -6.40 12.96
N VAL A 99 -10.12 -7.12 12.14
CA VAL A 99 -9.19 -6.55 11.16
C VAL A 99 -9.96 -5.82 10.07
N LYS A 100 -11.02 -6.42 9.53
CA LYS A 100 -11.91 -5.77 8.55
C LYS A 100 -12.62 -4.56 9.14
N ALA A 101 -13.11 -4.64 10.37
CA ALA A 101 -13.72 -3.48 11.03
C ALA A 101 -12.70 -2.35 11.29
N ALA A 102 -11.43 -2.68 11.49
CA ALA A 102 -10.38 -1.70 11.77
C ALA A 102 -9.88 -0.97 10.52
N GLY A 103 -9.64 -1.70 9.43
CA GLY A 103 -9.00 -1.15 8.23
C GLY A 103 -9.86 -1.22 6.96
N GLY A 104 -10.99 -1.91 6.99
CA GLY A 104 -11.91 -2.00 5.85
C GLY A 104 -11.69 -3.22 4.96
N LYS A 105 -12.31 -3.21 3.77
CA LYS A 105 -12.30 -4.31 2.78
C LYS A 105 -10.92 -4.63 2.22
N HIS A 106 -9.98 -3.70 2.32
CA HIS A 106 -8.58 -3.86 1.91
C HIS A 106 -7.70 -4.48 3.02
N SER A 107 -8.27 -4.74 4.20
CA SER A 107 -7.59 -5.40 5.32
C SER A 107 -7.99 -6.87 5.45
N ARG A 108 -7.00 -7.74 5.73
CA ARG A 108 -7.18 -9.19 5.88
C ARG A 108 -6.16 -9.78 6.85
N LEU A 109 -6.58 -10.77 7.61
CA LEU A 109 -5.74 -11.71 8.33
C LEU A 109 -5.67 -13.00 7.53
N ILE A 110 -4.50 -13.31 6.99
CA ILE A 110 -4.30 -14.47 6.14
C ILE A 110 -3.69 -15.58 6.98
N GLU A 111 -4.40 -16.70 7.06
CA GLU A 111 -3.97 -17.90 7.78
C GLU A 111 -2.72 -18.55 7.13
N PRO A 112 -1.92 -19.31 7.91
CA PRO A 112 -0.80 -20.06 7.38
C PRO A 112 -1.21 -21.04 6.27
N ASP A 113 -0.32 -21.28 5.32
CA ASP A 113 -0.52 -22.24 4.22
C ASP A 113 -1.78 -22.00 3.36
N ASN A 114 -2.40 -20.81 3.43
CA ASN A 114 -3.53 -20.47 2.58
C ASN A 114 -3.04 -20.30 1.12
N PRO A 115 -3.42 -21.19 0.18
CA PRO A 115 -2.97 -21.11 -1.21
C PRO A 115 -3.56 -19.91 -1.95
N ASN A 116 -4.62 -19.30 -1.41
CA ASN A 116 -5.29 -18.11 -1.96
C ASN A 116 -4.76 -16.84 -1.30
N LEU A 117 -3.44 -16.65 -1.33
CA LEU A 117 -2.77 -15.46 -0.82
C LEU A 117 -3.17 -14.15 -1.56
N GLY A 118 -4.12 -14.17 -2.51
CA GLY A 118 -4.54 -13.01 -3.29
C GLY A 118 -3.49 -12.55 -4.31
N TRP A 119 -2.23 -12.85 -4.06
CA TRP A 119 -1.14 -12.88 -5.03
C TRP A 119 -1.23 -14.14 -5.88
N THR A 120 -2.34 -14.36 -6.57
CA THR A 120 -2.33 -15.37 -7.63
C THR A 120 -1.28 -14.94 -8.62
N MET A 121 -0.23 -15.75 -8.76
CA MET A 121 0.75 -15.67 -9.85
C MET A 121 0.07 -16.11 -11.15
N GLU A 122 -1.02 -15.43 -11.50
CA GLU A 122 -1.38 -15.31 -12.91
C GLU A 122 -0.17 -14.64 -13.58
N GLU A 123 0.24 -15.11 -14.76
CA GLU A 123 1.31 -14.48 -15.52
C GLU A 123 0.91 -13.01 -15.75
N LYS A 124 1.41 -12.12 -14.89
CA LYS A 124 1.19 -10.69 -15.04
C LYS A 124 1.86 -10.30 -16.35
N SER A 125 1.16 -9.47 -17.14
CA SER A 125 1.75 -8.89 -18.34
C SER A 125 3.06 -8.19 -17.98
N GLU A 126 3.99 -8.12 -18.94
CA GLU A 126 5.25 -7.41 -18.73
C GLU A 126 5.04 -5.90 -18.94
N ALA A 127 5.74 -5.09 -18.16
CA ALA A 127 5.80 -3.65 -18.40
C ALA A 127 6.45 -3.40 -19.77
N THR A 128 5.81 -2.58 -20.59
CA THR A 128 6.29 -2.30 -21.95
C THR A 128 5.91 -0.89 -22.38
N VAL A 129 6.64 -0.37 -23.38
CA VAL A 129 6.26 0.86 -24.07
C VAL A 129 6.26 0.59 -25.57
N SER A 130 5.14 0.82 -26.22
CA SER A 130 5.02 0.80 -27.68
C SER A 130 4.83 2.22 -28.22
N GLY A 131 5.14 2.43 -29.50
CA GLY A 131 4.87 3.68 -30.20
C GLY A 131 3.79 3.46 -31.26
N GLU A 132 2.70 4.21 -31.19
CA GLU A 132 1.60 4.18 -32.16
C GLU A 132 1.25 5.63 -32.52
N ASP A 133 1.33 6.00 -33.81
CA ASP A 133 0.87 7.31 -34.31
C ASP A 133 1.35 8.53 -33.48
N ARG A 134 2.67 8.58 -33.21
CA ARG A 134 3.32 9.62 -32.37
C ARG A 134 2.85 9.70 -30.91
N VAL A 135 2.16 8.68 -30.43
CA VAL A 135 1.79 8.48 -29.04
C VAL A 135 2.58 7.30 -28.48
N ALA A 136 3.19 7.49 -27.31
CA ALA A 136 3.77 6.38 -26.56
C ALA A 136 2.67 5.69 -25.76
N VAL A 137 2.57 4.36 -25.81
CA VAL A 137 1.63 3.60 -24.98
C VAL A 137 2.46 2.78 -23.98
N ALA A 138 2.45 3.21 -22.72
CA ALA A 138 3.09 2.51 -21.61
C ALA A 138 2.07 1.57 -20.95
N THR A 139 2.30 0.25 -21.06
CA THR A 139 1.52 -0.76 -20.33
C THR A 139 2.14 -0.94 -18.96
N VAL A 140 1.36 -0.68 -17.90
CA VAL A 140 1.84 -0.63 -16.52
C VAL A 140 1.07 -1.66 -15.70
N PRO A 141 1.53 -2.93 -15.67
CA PRO A 141 0.89 -4.00 -14.92
C PRO A 141 1.25 -3.96 -13.43
N GLY A 142 0.52 -4.70 -12.60
CA GLY A 142 0.85 -4.87 -11.19
C GLY A 142 2.22 -5.52 -11.00
N VAL A 143 2.96 -5.13 -9.96
CA VAL A 143 4.31 -5.63 -9.69
C VAL A 143 4.52 -5.87 -8.21
N ASP A 144 5.02 -7.05 -7.83
CA ASP A 144 5.33 -7.36 -6.43
C ASP A 144 6.72 -6.83 -6.05
N ARG A 145 6.89 -6.40 -4.78
CA ARG A 145 8.14 -5.86 -4.22
C ARG A 145 9.36 -6.81 -4.30
N HIS A 146 9.13 -8.12 -4.44
CA HIS A 146 10.18 -9.14 -4.59
C HIS A 146 10.53 -9.43 -6.06
N SER A 147 9.82 -8.80 -7.01
CA SER A 147 10.12 -8.89 -8.45
C SER A 147 11.33 -8.03 -8.81
N ASP A 148 11.75 -8.07 -10.08
CA ASP A 148 12.74 -7.12 -10.61
C ASP A 148 12.13 -5.71 -10.79
N VAL A 149 11.96 -5.01 -9.67
CA VAL A 149 11.35 -3.67 -9.63
C VAL A 149 12.20 -2.61 -10.37
N GLN A 150 13.52 -2.78 -10.42
CA GLN A 150 14.40 -1.87 -11.16
C GLN A 150 14.25 -2.08 -12.67
N GLY A 151 14.31 -3.34 -13.14
CA GLY A 151 14.11 -3.67 -14.56
C GLY A 151 12.73 -3.28 -15.07
N TYR A 152 11.68 -3.45 -14.24
CA TYR A 152 10.33 -2.95 -14.52
C TYR A 152 10.34 -1.43 -14.76
N ALA A 153 10.88 -0.66 -13.82
CA ALA A 153 10.86 0.80 -13.90
C ALA A 153 11.74 1.32 -15.05
N ASP A 154 12.91 0.72 -15.26
CA ASP A 154 13.82 1.09 -16.35
C ASP A 154 13.23 0.79 -17.74
N THR A 155 12.43 -0.27 -17.87
CA THR A 155 11.72 -0.59 -19.12
C THR A 155 10.75 0.53 -19.50
N LEU A 156 9.93 0.98 -18.54
CA LEU A 156 8.99 2.09 -18.75
C LEU A 156 9.73 3.40 -19.04
N ALA A 157 10.70 3.76 -18.19
CA ALA A 157 11.39 5.03 -18.30
C ALA A 157 12.20 5.15 -19.60
N THR A 158 12.94 4.09 -19.96
CA THR A 158 13.72 4.05 -21.21
C THR A 158 12.83 4.02 -22.43
N GLY A 159 11.71 3.28 -22.38
CA GLY A 159 10.73 3.22 -23.45
C GLY A 159 10.09 4.59 -23.73
N LEU A 160 9.66 5.29 -22.68
CA LEU A 160 9.11 6.65 -22.78
C LEU A 160 10.16 7.66 -23.29
N ALA A 161 11.39 7.60 -22.79
CA ALA A 161 12.48 8.44 -23.28
C ALA A 161 12.76 8.18 -24.77
N SER A 162 12.78 6.92 -25.20
CA SER A 162 12.98 6.54 -26.60
C SER A 162 11.84 7.04 -27.49
N ALA A 163 10.59 6.95 -27.04
CA ALA A 163 9.44 7.45 -27.78
C ALA A 163 9.47 8.98 -27.91
N ARG A 164 9.80 9.70 -26.83
CA ARG A 164 10.03 11.15 -26.85
C ARG A 164 11.09 11.52 -27.88
N ASP A 165 12.25 10.87 -27.82
CA ASP A 165 13.39 11.17 -28.68
C ASP A 165 13.11 10.82 -30.16
N ALA A 166 12.19 9.88 -30.40
CA ALA A 166 11.64 9.55 -31.72
C ALA A 166 10.53 10.50 -32.20
N GLY A 167 10.17 11.53 -31.41
CA GLY A 167 9.22 12.57 -31.79
C GLY A 167 7.77 12.30 -31.40
N ALA A 168 7.52 11.35 -30.49
CA ALA A 168 6.23 11.25 -29.82
C ALA A 168 5.92 12.58 -29.11
N CYS A 169 4.64 12.93 -29.03
CA CYS A 169 4.21 14.22 -28.48
C CYS A 169 3.32 14.09 -27.24
N GLY A 170 2.90 12.87 -26.92
CA GLY A 170 2.04 12.55 -25.78
C GLY A 170 2.14 11.06 -25.44
N ALA A 171 1.62 10.70 -24.28
CA ALA A 171 1.66 9.33 -23.78
C ALA A 171 0.27 8.86 -23.32
N VAL A 172 0.03 7.57 -23.47
CA VAL A 172 -1.03 6.81 -22.83
C VAL A 172 -0.37 5.94 -21.77
N VAL A 173 -0.86 6.02 -20.54
CA VAL A 173 -0.50 5.16 -19.41
C VAL A 173 -1.65 4.18 -19.22
N ASP A 174 -1.44 2.92 -19.58
CA ASP A 174 -2.46 1.89 -19.50
C ASP A 174 -2.33 1.11 -18.18
N LEU A 175 -3.27 1.36 -17.25
CA LEU A 175 -3.37 0.71 -15.94
C LEU A 175 -4.52 -0.32 -15.89
N ARG A 176 -5.13 -0.64 -17.03
CA ARG A 176 -6.18 -1.66 -17.09
C ARG A 176 -5.64 -3.01 -16.64
N GLY A 177 -6.36 -3.69 -15.75
CA GLY A 177 -5.90 -4.93 -15.12
C GLY A 177 -4.76 -4.78 -14.09
N ASN A 178 -4.32 -3.55 -13.78
CA ASN A 178 -3.29 -3.32 -12.76
C ASN A 178 -3.90 -3.39 -11.35
N ASP A 179 -3.78 -4.56 -10.72
CA ASP A 179 -4.24 -4.87 -9.37
C ASP A 179 -3.37 -4.30 -8.23
N GLY A 180 -2.29 -3.59 -8.57
CA GLY A 180 -1.40 -2.91 -7.63
C GLY A 180 -0.10 -3.67 -7.33
N GLY A 181 0.31 -3.66 -6.06
CA GLY A 181 1.64 -4.12 -5.60
C GLY A 181 2.54 -2.97 -5.17
N ASP A 182 3.81 -2.99 -5.55
CA ASP A 182 4.77 -1.93 -5.19
C ASP A 182 4.60 -0.70 -6.09
N MET A 183 4.15 0.42 -5.52
CA MET A 183 3.89 1.67 -6.25
C MET A 183 5.18 2.37 -6.69
N GLY A 184 6.29 2.22 -5.95
CA GLY A 184 7.57 2.87 -6.21
C GLY A 184 8.07 2.70 -7.65
N PRO A 185 8.22 1.45 -8.16
CA PRO A 185 8.63 1.21 -9.54
C PRO A 185 7.61 1.70 -10.59
N MET A 186 6.30 1.68 -10.29
CA MET A 186 5.28 2.23 -11.20
C MET A 186 5.49 3.73 -11.44
N ILE A 187 5.60 4.49 -10.35
CA ILE A 187 5.82 5.95 -10.43
C ILE A 187 7.21 6.28 -10.98
N ALA A 188 8.24 5.49 -10.65
CA ALA A 188 9.60 5.73 -11.15
C ALA A 188 9.72 5.45 -12.66
N GLY A 189 8.98 4.47 -13.16
CA GLY A 189 8.88 4.21 -14.60
C GLY A 189 8.15 5.32 -15.36
N LEU A 190 7.21 5.99 -14.71
CA LEU A 190 6.37 7.06 -15.28
C LEU A 190 6.86 8.48 -14.93
N SER A 191 7.97 8.62 -14.21
CA SER A 191 8.41 9.89 -13.61
C SER A 191 8.68 11.00 -14.64
N SER A 192 8.93 10.64 -15.90
CA SER A 192 9.12 11.59 -17.00
C SER A 192 7.83 12.35 -17.35
N LEU A 193 6.66 11.78 -17.05
CA LEU A 193 5.32 12.35 -17.28
C LEU A 193 4.78 13.08 -16.04
N LEU A 194 5.42 12.92 -14.88
CA LEU A 194 5.00 13.51 -13.61
C LEU A 194 5.90 14.69 -13.24
N PRO A 195 5.34 15.78 -12.68
CA PRO A 195 6.14 16.90 -12.18
C PRO A 195 6.97 16.48 -10.97
N ASP A 196 8.06 17.22 -10.70
CA ASP A 196 8.79 17.08 -9.44
C ASP A 196 7.97 17.60 -8.25
N GLY A 197 8.19 16.99 -7.09
CA GLY A 197 7.47 17.25 -5.85
C GLY A 197 6.48 16.14 -5.49
N THR A 198 5.48 16.48 -4.69
CA THR A 198 4.48 15.53 -4.20
C THR A 198 3.52 15.14 -5.33
N VAL A 199 3.40 13.84 -5.58
CA VAL A 199 2.46 13.29 -6.58
C VAL A 199 1.23 12.64 -5.94
N LEU A 200 1.37 12.10 -4.73
CA LEU A 200 0.30 11.53 -3.91
C LEU A 200 0.63 11.76 -2.43
N GLU A 201 -0.38 11.81 -1.57
CA GLU A 201 -0.21 11.71 -0.12
C GLU A 201 -0.94 10.48 0.43
N PHE A 202 -0.36 9.84 1.45
CA PHE A 202 -1.05 8.84 2.26
C PHE A 202 -1.48 9.48 3.58
N VAL A 203 -2.79 9.51 3.84
CA VAL A 203 -3.39 10.09 5.03
C VAL A 203 -3.73 8.99 6.02
N SER A 204 -2.86 8.79 7.00
CA SER A 204 -3.11 7.89 8.13
C SER A 204 -3.85 8.61 9.26
N ARG A 205 -4.25 7.85 10.30
CA ARG A 205 -4.86 8.45 11.50
C ARG A 205 -3.95 9.40 12.28
N THR A 206 -2.63 9.27 12.14
CA THR A 206 -1.67 10.00 12.99
C THR A 206 -0.80 10.99 12.23
N ASN A 207 -0.64 10.80 10.92
CA ASN A 207 0.21 11.61 10.08
C ASN A 207 -0.21 11.51 8.61
N THR A 208 0.26 12.48 7.82
CA THR A 208 0.24 12.42 6.36
C THR A 208 1.67 12.23 5.88
N SER A 209 1.90 11.24 5.02
CA SER A 209 3.17 11.03 4.33
C SER A 209 3.00 11.28 2.84
N GLN A 210 4.10 11.54 2.14
CA GLN A 210 4.10 11.96 0.75
C GLN A 210 4.82 10.92 -0.12
N VAL A 211 4.28 10.70 -1.32
CA VAL A 211 5.01 10.11 -2.43
C VAL A 211 5.59 11.27 -3.25
N THR A 212 6.91 11.26 -3.39
CA THR A 212 7.65 12.38 -3.99
C THR A 212 8.47 11.91 -5.19
N VAL A 213 8.42 12.69 -6.26
CA VAL A 213 9.26 12.55 -7.45
C VAL A 213 10.33 13.65 -7.45
N GLU A 214 11.59 13.29 -7.67
CA GLU A 214 12.71 14.21 -7.88
C GLU A 214 13.51 13.77 -9.12
N GLY A 215 13.32 14.44 -10.25
CA GLY A 215 13.85 14.01 -11.53
C GLY A 215 13.26 12.64 -11.94
N ASN A 216 14.08 11.60 -11.82
CA ASN A 216 13.71 10.21 -12.10
C ASN A 216 13.68 9.34 -10.83
N SER A 217 13.84 9.97 -9.66
CA SER A 217 13.86 9.29 -8.37
C SER A 217 12.50 9.38 -7.70
N VAL A 218 12.05 8.28 -7.10
CA VAL A 218 10.80 8.20 -6.35
C VAL A 218 11.06 7.73 -4.94
N SER A 219 10.34 8.31 -3.98
CA SER A 219 10.36 7.89 -2.58
C SER A 219 8.97 8.00 -1.95
N GLY A 220 8.75 7.28 -0.85
CA GLY A 220 7.52 7.34 -0.05
C GLY A 220 6.37 6.47 -0.56
N GLY A 221 6.44 5.92 -1.77
CA GLY A 221 5.43 5.05 -2.39
C GLY A 221 5.76 3.57 -2.40
N GLY A 222 6.50 3.03 -1.42
CA GLY A 222 7.01 1.66 -1.45
C GLY A 222 8.51 1.62 -1.67
N THR A 223 9.02 0.73 -2.53
CA THR A 223 10.47 0.62 -2.78
C THR A 223 10.98 1.89 -3.45
N PRO A 224 11.95 2.61 -2.86
CA PRO A 224 12.56 3.76 -3.54
C PRO A 224 13.32 3.29 -4.78
N VAL A 225 13.00 3.89 -5.93
CA VAL A 225 13.59 3.53 -7.23
C VAL A 225 14.07 4.80 -7.91
N THR A 226 15.18 4.69 -8.65
CA THR A 226 15.69 5.76 -9.51
C THR A 226 15.92 5.21 -10.91
N THR A 227 15.32 5.85 -11.90
CA THR A 227 15.46 5.50 -13.31
C THR A 227 16.29 6.56 -14.05
N SER A 228 16.28 6.54 -15.38
CA SER A 228 16.93 7.53 -16.24
C SER A 228 15.97 7.98 -17.36
N GLY A 229 16.44 8.81 -18.29
CA GLY A 229 15.62 9.29 -19.42
C GLY A 229 15.16 10.75 -19.29
N GLY A 230 15.06 11.27 -18.06
CA GLY A 230 14.77 12.69 -17.81
C GLY A 230 13.31 13.06 -18.05
N LYS A 231 12.95 14.30 -17.69
CA LYS A 231 11.57 14.79 -17.83
C LYS A 231 11.15 14.89 -19.29
N TRP A 232 9.86 14.66 -19.52
CA TRP A 232 9.20 14.88 -20.80
C TRP A 232 8.05 15.88 -20.67
N GLU A 233 7.28 15.84 -19.58
CA GLU A 233 6.17 16.78 -19.30
C GLU A 233 5.13 16.86 -20.44
N ALA A 234 5.00 15.77 -21.21
CA ALA A 234 4.02 15.69 -22.28
C ALA A 234 2.61 15.41 -21.75
N PRO A 235 1.56 15.71 -22.54
CA PRO A 235 0.19 15.33 -22.21
C PRO A 235 0.06 13.82 -22.00
N GLY A 236 -0.57 13.44 -20.89
CA GLY A 236 -0.69 12.05 -20.43
C GLY A 236 -2.13 11.61 -20.28
N ALA A 237 -2.59 10.69 -21.12
CA ALA A 237 -3.87 10.02 -20.95
C ALA A 237 -3.70 8.77 -20.08
N VAL A 238 -4.58 8.54 -19.11
CA VAL A 238 -4.50 7.38 -18.21
C VAL A 238 -5.69 6.46 -18.46
N LEU A 239 -5.46 5.19 -18.77
CA LEU A 239 -6.54 4.22 -18.98
C LEU A 239 -6.72 3.37 -17.71
N VAL A 240 -7.96 3.20 -17.28
CA VAL A 240 -8.31 2.40 -16.09
C VAL A 240 -9.54 1.54 -16.36
N ASP A 241 -9.67 0.46 -15.58
CA ASP A 241 -10.85 -0.39 -15.57
C ASP A 241 -11.20 -0.89 -14.16
N GLY A 242 -12.23 -1.74 -14.07
CA GLY A 242 -12.70 -2.31 -12.80
C GLY A 242 -11.69 -3.20 -12.09
N ASP A 243 -10.61 -3.60 -12.75
CA ASP A 243 -9.52 -4.39 -12.19
C ASP A 243 -8.33 -3.50 -11.76
N THR A 244 -8.29 -2.22 -12.17
CA THR A 244 -7.34 -1.24 -11.63
C THR A 244 -7.59 -1.07 -10.13
N ALA A 245 -6.63 -1.45 -9.28
CA ALA A 245 -6.78 -1.51 -7.84
C ALA A 245 -5.53 -1.03 -7.10
N SER A 246 -5.68 -0.60 -5.83
CA SER A 246 -4.57 -0.41 -4.89
C SER A 246 -3.50 0.53 -5.47
N SER A 247 -2.23 0.12 -5.55
CA SER A 247 -1.15 0.90 -6.15
C SER A 247 -1.41 1.30 -7.63
N GLY A 248 -2.26 0.58 -8.36
CA GLY A 248 -2.75 0.99 -9.68
C GLY A 248 -3.64 2.24 -9.60
N GLU A 249 -4.55 2.31 -8.61
CA GLU A 249 -5.35 3.51 -8.34
C GLU A 249 -4.49 4.66 -7.81
N ALA A 250 -3.54 4.38 -6.91
CA ALA A 250 -2.57 5.37 -6.43
C ALA A 250 -1.74 5.98 -7.58
N THR A 251 -1.40 5.15 -8.58
CA THR A 251 -0.74 5.58 -9.81
C THR A 251 -1.65 6.47 -10.66
N MET A 252 -2.90 6.09 -10.89
CA MET A 252 -3.90 6.96 -11.53
C MET A 252 -4.04 8.31 -10.80
N LEU A 253 -4.15 8.30 -9.48
CA LEU A 253 -4.31 9.49 -8.65
C LEU A 253 -3.09 10.42 -8.68
N SER A 254 -1.90 9.89 -8.99
CA SER A 254 -0.69 10.70 -9.17
C SER A 254 -0.77 11.64 -10.38
N PHE A 255 -1.57 11.27 -11.39
CA PHE A 255 -1.89 12.10 -12.57
C PHE A 255 -3.10 13.02 -12.35
N ARG A 256 -3.99 12.68 -11.41
CA ARG A 256 -5.22 13.44 -11.17
C ARG A 256 -4.93 14.90 -10.81
N GLY A 257 -5.60 15.80 -11.51
CA GLY A 257 -5.47 17.25 -11.32
C GLY A 257 -4.24 17.88 -11.98
N LEU A 258 -3.47 17.15 -12.80
CA LEU A 258 -2.48 17.76 -13.70
C LEU A 258 -3.19 18.48 -14.86
N GLU A 259 -2.63 19.61 -15.32
CA GLU A 259 -3.24 20.44 -16.37
C GLU A 259 -3.34 19.73 -17.74
N HIS A 260 -2.41 18.81 -18.02
CA HIS A 260 -2.32 18.08 -19.29
C HIS A 260 -2.49 16.59 -19.09
N SER A 261 -3.39 16.18 -18.19
CA SER A 261 -3.73 14.78 -17.99
C SER A 261 -5.23 14.56 -17.92
N GLN A 262 -5.67 13.42 -18.46
CA GLN A 262 -7.07 13.01 -18.42
C GLN A 262 -7.16 11.49 -18.36
N SER A 263 -8.06 10.97 -17.53
CA SER A 263 -8.31 9.54 -17.35
C SER A 263 -9.53 9.05 -18.11
N PHE A 264 -9.47 7.82 -18.63
CA PHE A 264 -10.47 7.20 -19.50
C PHE A 264 -10.74 5.75 -19.11
N GLY A 265 -11.99 5.29 -19.23
CA GLY A 265 -12.34 3.87 -19.08
C GLY A 265 -13.56 3.65 -18.20
N SER A 266 -13.46 2.75 -17.22
CA SER A 266 -14.52 2.50 -16.24
C SER A 266 -14.07 2.79 -14.81
N PRO A 267 -14.99 2.87 -13.83
CA PRO A 267 -14.61 3.01 -12.42
C PRO A 267 -13.64 1.91 -11.97
N THR A 268 -12.70 2.26 -11.09
CA THR A 268 -11.68 1.36 -10.55
C THR A 268 -12.23 0.39 -9.49
N ALA A 269 -11.41 -0.52 -8.98
CA ALA A 269 -11.82 -1.53 -7.99
C ALA A 269 -12.17 -0.95 -6.60
N GLY A 270 -11.72 0.27 -6.30
CA GLY A 270 -11.99 0.98 -5.06
C GLY A 270 -11.14 0.51 -3.90
N TYR A 271 -9.83 0.47 -4.06
CA TYR A 271 -8.85 0.07 -3.05
C TYR A 271 -7.75 1.14 -2.88
N ALA A 272 -8.02 2.40 -3.24
CA ALA A 272 -7.13 3.56 -3.17
C ALA A 272 -6.71 3.92 -1.73
N SER A 273 -5.84 3.10 -1.16
CA SER A 273 -5.43 3.12 0.23
C SER A 273 -4.12 2.34 0.40
N ALA A 274 -3.34 2.69 1.43
CA ALA A 274 -2.08 2.03 1.73
C ALA A 274 -2.20 1.02 2.86
N ASN A 275 -1.56 -0.13 2.64
CA ASN A 275 -1.50 -1.22 3.61
C ASN A 275 -0.13 -1.33 4.27
N MET A 276 -0.14 -1.77 5.52
CA MET A 276 1.01 -2.38 6.17
C MET A 276 0.81 -3.89 6.22
N VAL A 277 1.88 -4.63 5.93
CA VAL A 277 1.90 -6.09 6.05
C VAL A 277 2.78 -6.45 7.25
N TYR A 278 2.25 -7.28 8.14
CA TYR A 278 2.96 -7.81 9.30
C TYR A 278 3.00 -9.33 9.26
N ASP A 279 4.20 -9.90 9.22
CA ASP A 279 4.43 -11.35 9.24
C ASP A 279 4.41 -11.90 10.68
N PHE A 280 3.86 -13.09 10.86
CA PHE A 280 3.83 -13.80 12.13
C PHE A 280 4.63 -15.11 12.07
N PRO A 281 5.14 -15.63 13.21
CA PRO A 281 6.00 -16.83 13.21
C PRO A 281 5.31 -18.11 12.77
N ASP A 282 3.99 -18.18 12.86
CA ASP A 282 3.19 -19.33 12.41
C ASP A 282 3.00 -19.35 10.88
N GLY A 283 3.51 -18.34 10.16
CA GLY A 283 3.35 -18.19 8.71
C GLY A 283 2.11 -17.41 8.30
N SER A 284 1.28 -16.97 9.26
CA SER A 284 0.19 -16.04 8.98
C SER A 284 0.71 -14.63 8.72
N LEU A 285 -0.11 -13.81 8.07
CA LEU A 285 0.19 -12.40 7.88
C LEU A 285 -1.05 -11.52 8.09
N LEU A 286 -0.83 -10.35 8.67
CA LEU A 286 -1.82 -9.30 8.80
C LEU A 286 -1.55 -8.24 7.73
N MET A 287 -2.47 -8.10 6.78
CA MET A 287 -2.53 -6.96 5.87
C MET A 287 -3.54 -5.96 6.42
N LEU A 288 -3.08 -4.79 6.84
CA LEU A 288 -3.92 -3.77 7.47
C LEU A 288 -3.82 -2.45 6.71
N THR A 289 -4.96 -1.90 6.34
CA THR A 289 -5.09 -0.59 5.69
C THR A 289 -4.94 0.50 6.73
N ILE A 290 -3.85 1.26 6.64
CA ILE A 290 -3.45 2.25 7.64
C ILE A 290 -3.58 3.69 7.15
N ALA A 291 -3.74 3.90 5.84
CA ALA A 291 -3.87 5.22 5.27
C ALA A 291 -4.77 5.23 4.03
N LYS A 292 -5.41 6.38 3.81
CA LYS A 292 -6.17 6.72 2.62
C LYS A 292 -5.26 7.37 1.58
N ASP A 293 -5.57 7.22 0.31
CA ASP A 293 -4.88 7.97 -0.73
C ASP A 293 -5.46 9.36 -0.84
N LYS A 294 -4.61 10.36 -1.06
CA LYS A 294 -5.04 11.73 -1.29
C LYS A 294 -4.36 12.30 -2.52
N ALA A 295 -5.18 12.71 -3.48
CA ALA A 295 -4.71 13.31 -4.72
C ALA A 295 -4.29 14.76 -4.50
N ARG A 296 -3.55 15.32 -5.47
CA ARG A 296 -3.16 16.74 -5.54
C ARG A 296 -4.34 17.70 -5.44
N THR A 297 -5.53 17.27 -5.88
CA THR A 297 -6.77 18.04 -5.80
C THR A 297 -7.28 18.22 -4.37
N GLY A 298 -6.74 17.46 -3.41
CA GLY A 298 -7.14 17.45 -2.01
C GLY A 298 -8.20 16.42 -1.66
N GLU A 299 -8.78 15.74 -2.66
CA GLU A 299 -9.73 14.64 -2.47
C GLU A 299 -9.04 13.43 -1.82
N GLU A 300 -9.68 12.84 -0.81
CA GLU A 300 -9.27 11.59 -0.17
C GLU A 300 -10.09 10.42 -0.73
N PHE A 301 -9.41 9.31 -0.99
CA PHE A 301 -9.95 8.06 -1.52
C PHE A 301 -9.62 6.91 -0.56
N ALA A 302 -10.46 5.89 -0.54
CA ALA A 302 -10.24 4.71 0.31
C ALA A 302 -10.84 3.47 -0.34
N GLU A 303 -12.13 3.23 -0.12
CA GLU A 303 -12.79 1.96 -0.47
C GLU A 303 -13.81 2.08 -1.61
N ASP A 304 -14.02 3.29 -2.12
CA ASP A 304 -14.94 3.54 -3.23
C ASP A 304 -14.18 3.56 -4.56
N PRO A 305 -14.76 3.02 -5.64
CA PRO A 305 -14.23 3.16 -7.00
C PRO A 305 -13.90 4.61 -7.36
N VAL A 306 -12.69 4.84 -7.85
CA VAL A 306 -12.28 6.11 -8.44
C VAL A 306 -12.88 6.21 -9.84
N GLN A 307 -13.58 7.31 -10.10
CA GLN A 307 -14.18 7.58 -11.41
C GLN A 307 -13.10 8.12 -12.37
N PRO A 308 -13.01 7.61 -13.62
CA PRO A 308 -12.23 8.29 -14.65
C PRO A 308 -12.88 9.62 -15.01
N ASP A 309 -12.10 10.52 -15.60
CA ASP A 309 -12.62 11.81 -16.10
C ASP A 309 -13.59 11.61 -17.28
N VAL A 310 -13.38 10.54 -18.05
CA VAL A 310 -14.26 10.11 -19.15
C VAL A 310 -14.59 8.63 -19.02
N GLU A 311 -15.85 8.32 -18.72
CA GLU A 311 -16.35 6.96 -18.75
C GLU A 311 -16.61 6.51 -20.20
N THR A 312 -16.03 5.37 -20.61
CA THR A 312 -16.11 4.86 -21.99
C THR A 312 -15.71 3.39 -22.12
N ASP A 313 -16.36 2.68 -23.05
CA ASP A 313 -16.01 1.32 -23.46
C ASP A 313 -14.84 1.26 -24.47
N THR A 314 -14.40 2.41 -25.01
CA THR A 314 -13.28 2.53 -25.97
C THR A 314 -12.18 3.47 -25.48
N PRO A 315 -11.56 3.20 -24.31
CA PRO A 315 -10.65 4.13 -23.64
C PRO A 315 -9.43 4.53 -24.47
N LEU A 316 -8.77 3.57 -25.13
CA LEU A 316 -7.57 3.87 -25.93
C LEU A 316 -7.88 4.78 -27.13
N GLU A 317 -8.97 4.51 -27.85
CA GLU A 317 -9.37 5.32 -29.00
C GLU A 317 -9.74 6.75 -28.59
N GLN A 318 -10.49 6.92 -27.49
CA GLN A 318 -10.84 8.24 -26.98
C GLN A 318 -9.63 8.99 -26.41
N ALA A 319 -8.72 8.30 -25.73
CA ALA A 319 -7.47 8.88 -25.26
C ALA A 319 -6.61 9.42 -26.42
N LYS A 320 -6.45 8.63 -27.49
CA LYS A 320 -5.74 9.05 -28.70
C LYS A 320 -6.45 10.23 -29.39
N GLN A 321 -7.78 10.19 -29.47
CA GLN A 321 -8.56 11.29 -30.03
C GLN A 321 -8.35 12.58 -29.22
N TRP A 322 -8.40 12.50 -27.89
CA TRP A 322 -8.16 13.64 -27.00
C TRP A 322 -6.75 14.22 -27.18
N LEU A 323 -5.73 13.36 -27.20
CA LEU A 323 -4.35 13.78 -27.49
C LEU A 323 -4.26 14.49 -28.87
N ALA A 324 -4.95 13.98 -29.89
CA ALA A 324 -4.95 14.57 -31.21
C ALA A 324 -5.68 15.91 -31.31
N THR A 325 -6.84 16.06 -30.64
CA THR A 325 -7.68 17.26 -30.74
C THR A 325 -7.24 18.38 -29.81
N GLU A 326 -6.93 18.06 -28.55
CA GLU A 326 -6.63 19.06 -27.53
C GLU A 326 -5.14 19.39 -27.47
N HIS A 327 -4.28 18.45 -27.85
CA HIS A 327 -2.82 18.59 -27.75
C HIS A 327 -2.08 18.53 -29.08
N GLY A 328 -2.79 18.37 -30.19
CA GLY A 328 -2.19 18.36 -31.53
C GLY A 328 -1.31 17.14 -31.83
N CYS A 329 -1.48 16.05 -31.07
CA CYS A 329 -0.79 14.78 -31.28
C CYS A 329 -1.42 13.96 -32.40
N LYS A 330 -1.00 14.24 -33.64
CA LYS A 330 -1.39 13.52 -34.85
C LYS A 330 -0.24 12.72 -35.43
#